data_AF-A0A8B7DJX4-F1
#
_entry.id   AF-A0A8B7DJX4-F1
#
_cell.length_a   1.000
_cell.length_b   1.000
_cell.length_c   1.000
_cell.angle_alpha   90.00
_cell.angle_beta   90.00
_cell.angle_gamma   90.00
#
_symmetry.space_group_name_H-M   'P 1'
#
loop_
_entity.id
_entity.type
_entity.pdbx_description
1 polymer ?
#
loop_
_entity_poly.entity_id
_entity_poly.type
_entity_poly.pdbx_seq_one_letter_code
_entity_poly.pdbx_strand_id
1 'polypeptide(L)'
;MENMSACGIGIVVVLLALYISLFVSMITIGALNKDKCQIEPMIPIYLIVFGVTAIVLVLVFFLVFLMPMLCYGLAILISLFLSCWFIAGNVWVFKAYTHRDQCDKNAYYLAFWTIILSYISMILKPASNLRYKL
;
A
#
# COMPACT_ATOMS: atom_id res chain seq x y z
N MET A 1 13.90 32.66 3.49
CA MET A 1 13.52 31.57 2.55
C MET A 1 13.77 30.17 3.14
N GLU A 2 14.53 30.02 4.22
CA GLU A 2 14.76 28.72 4.90
C GLU A 2 13.55 28.20 5.70
N ASN A 3 12.71 29.10 6.22
CA ASN A 3 11.56 28.73 7.08
C ASN A 3 10.41 28.10 6.27
N MET A 4 10.28 28.47 4.99
CA MET A 4 9.22 27.99 4.10
C MET A 4 9.52 26.59 3.52
N SER A 5 10.81 26.22 3.42
CA SER A 5 11.25 24.85 3.10
C SER A 5 11.27 23.93 4.32
N ALA A 6 11.61 24.44 5.52
CA ALA A 6 11.62 23.64 6.75
C ALA A 6 10.22 23.13 7.13
N CYS A 7 9.19 23.98 6.98
CA CYS A 7 7.79 23.57 7.16
C CYS A 7 7.38 22.50 6.15
N GLY A 8 7.78 22.64 4.89
CA GLY A 8 7.53 21.64 3.83
C GLY A 8 8.20 20.30 4.11
N ILE A 9 9.47 20.29 4.52
CA ILE A 9 10.22 19.07 4.87
C ILE A 9 9.60 18.41 6.11
N GLY A 10 9.24 19.20 7.13
CA GLY A 10 8.58 18.70 8.34
C GLY A 10 7.27 17.99 8.03
N ILE A 11 6.42 18.56 7.18
CA ILE A 11 5.16 17.95 6.75
C ILE A 11 5.42 16.63 6.01
N VAL A 12 6.40 16.59 5.11
CA VAL A 12 6.73 15.38 4.34
C VAL A 12 7.20 14.24 5.26
N VAL A 13 8.05 14.53 6.24
CA VAL A 13 8.55 13.52 7.21
C VAL A 13 7.41 12.95 8.05
N VAL A 14 6.49 13.81 8.53
CA VAL A 14 5.31 13.36 9.29
C VAL A 14 4.41 12.46 8.45
N LEU A 15 4.13 12.84 7.20
CA LEU A 15 3.31 12.04 6.29
C LEU A 15 3.96 10.67 5.99
N LEU A 16 5.28 10.63 5.81
CA LEU A 16 6.01 9.37 5.59
C LEU A 16 6.00 8.47 6.83
N ALA A 17 6.16 9.04 8.03
CA ALA A 17 6.10 8.28 9.28
C ALA A 17 4.71 7.64 9.48
N LEU A 18 3.64 8.40 9.21
CA LEU A 18 2.27 7.88 9.24
C LEU A 18 2.07 6.78 8.20
N TYR A 19 2.57 6.98 6.98
CA TYR A 19 2.50 5.97 5.92
C TYR A 19 3.20 4.66 6.34
N ILE A 20 4.42 4.72 6.87
CA ILE A 20 5.16 3.54 7.35
C ILE A 20 4.40 2.82 8.48
N SER A 21 3.83 3.57 9.44
CA SER A 21 3.07 2.98 10.54
C SER A 21 1.87 2.15 10.06
N LEU A 22 1.21 2.59 8.98
CA LEU A 22 0.11 1.85 8.36
C LEU A 22 0.60 0.50 7.80
N PHE A 23 1.71 0.46 7.06
CA PHE A 23 2.22 -0.83 6.53
C PHE A 23 2.71 -1.77 7.64
N VAL A 24 3.29 -1.24 8.71
CA VAL A 24 3.67 -2.06 9.87
C VAL A 24 2.44 -2.69 10.52
N SER A 25 1.35 -1.94 10.65
CA SER A 25 0.07 -2.49 11.14
C SER A 25 -0.48 -3.61 10.24
N MET A 26 -0.34 -3.49 8.92
CA MET A 26 -0.77 -4.54 7.97
C MET A 26 0.05 -5.82 8.14
N ILE A 27 1.37 -5.71 8.33
CA ILE A 27 2.25 -6.86 8.53
C ILE A 27 1.93 -7.56 9.86
N THR A 28 1.80 -6.79 10.94
CA THR A 28 1.53 -7.36 12.28
C THR A 28 0.17 -8.04 12.35
N ILE A 29 -0.87 -7.40 11.82
CA ILE A 29 -2.23 -7.97 11.80
C ILE A 29 -2.29 -9.18 10.86
N GLY A 30 -1.58 -9.16 9.74
CA GLY A 30 -1.46 -10.33 8.87
C GLY A 30 -0.75 -11.50 9.56
N ALA A 31 0.36 -11.25 10.26
CA ALA A 31 1.09 -12.29 10.97
C ALA A 31 0.28 -12.89 12.13
N LEU A 32 -0.38 -12.06 12.93
CA LEU A 32 -1.17 -12.52 14.08
C LEU A 32 -2.44 -13.29 13.70
N ASN A 33 -2.97 -13.07 12.49
CA ASN A 33 -4.18 -13.72 12.00
C ASN A 33 -3.94 -14.92 11.09
N LYS A 34 -2.68 -15.22 10.76
CA LYS A 34 -2.32 -16.32 9.87
C LYS A 34 -2.85 -17.68 10.35
N ASP A 35 -2.78 -17.92 11.67
CA ASP A 35 -3.11 -19.23 12.24
C ASP A 35 -4.48 -19.27 12.93
N LYS A 36 -5.12 -18.11 13.13
CA LYS A 36 -6.40 -17.98 13.85
C LYS A 36 -7.61 -18.30 12.96
N CYS A 37 -7.45 -18.21 11.64
CA CYS A 37 -8.55 -18.33 10.68
C CYS A 37 -8.17 -19.26 9.52
N GLN A 38 -8.69 -20.49 9.52
CA GLN A 38 -8.44 -21.46 8.45
C GLN A 38 -9.34 -21.26 7.21
N ILE A 39 -10.41 -20.48 7.35
CA ILE A 39 -11.42 -20.30 6.30
C ILE A 39 -10.88 -19.38 5.19
N GLU A 40 -10.06 -18.38 5.57
CA GLU A 40 -9.60 -17.30 4.68
C GLU A 40 -8.08 -17.02 4.85
N PRO A 41 -7.18 -18.01 4.68
CA PRO A 41 -5.74 -17.84 4.93
C PRO A 41 -5.06 -16.88 3.94
N MET A 42 -5.73 -16.52 2.84
CA MET A 42 -5.15 -15.65 1.80
C MET A 42 -5.23 -14.16 2.15
N ILE A 43 -6.18 -13.72 2.97
CA ILE A 43 -6.31 -12.30 3.37
C ILE A 43 -5.11 -11.84 4.22
N PRO A 44 -4.67 -12.59 5.26
CA PRO A 44 -3.49 -12.22 6.02
C PRO A 44 -2.21 -12.21 5.17
N ILE A 45 -2.09 -13.13 4.21
CA ILE A 45 -0.96 -13.17 3.26
C ILE A 45 -0.99 -11.95 2.34
N TYR A 46 -2.17 -11.55 1.85
CA TYR A 46 -2.34 -10.34 1.05
C TYR A 46 -1.81 -9.08 1.77
N LEU A 47 -2.19 -8.91 3.03
CA LEU A 47 -1.75 -7.79 3.87
C LEU A 47 -0.24 -7.78 4.09
N ILE A 48 0.37 -8.95 4.35
CA ILE A 48 1.82 -9.06 4.56
C ILE A 48 2.57 -8.68 3.29
N VAL A 49 2.18 -9.24 2.14
CA VAL A 49 2.88 -8.98 0.86
C VAL A 49 2.73 -7.52 0.45
N PHE A 50 1.54 -6.92 0.63
CA PHE A 50 1.33 -5.50 0.36
C PHE A 50 2.18 -4.62 1.29
N GLY A 51 2.23 -4.96 2.58
CA GLY A 51 3.11 -4.33 3.58
C GLY A 51 4.59 -4.36 3.20
N VAL A 52 5.11 -5.54 2.88
CA VAL A 52 6.51 -5.73 2.51
C VAL A 52 6.83 -5.01 1.20
N THR A 53 5.95 -5.07 0.20
CA THR A 53 6.19 -4.40 -1.10
C THR A 53 6.28 -2.89 -0.94
N ALA A 54 5.47 -2.28 -0.07
CA ALA A 54 5.57 -0.86 0.23
C ALA A 54 6.90 -0.47 0.91
N ILE A 55 7.40 -1.29 1.84
CA ILE A 55 8.71 -1.07 2.47
C ILE A 55 9.83 -1.21 1.44
N VAL A 56 9.76 -2.23 0.58
CA VAL A 56 10.72 -2.44 -0.51
C VAL A 56 10.70 -1.25 -1.46
N LEU A 57 9.55 -0.66 -1.78
CA LEU A 57 9.45 0.55 -2.60
C LEU A 57 10.18 1.75 -1.98
N VAL A 58 10.07 1.95 -0.67
CA VAL A 58 10.80 3.02 0.04
C VAL A 58 12.31 2.81 -0.04
N LEU A 59 12.76 1.57 0.16
CA LEU A 59 14.18 1.20 0.03
C LEU A 59 14.69 1.38 -1.39
N VAL A 60 13.92 0.93 -2.39
CA VAL A 60 14.25 1.10 -3.81
C VAL A 60 14.30 2.58 -4.19
N PHE A 61 13.37 3.40 -3.71
CA PHE A 61 13.40 4.85 -3.93
C PHE A 61 14.68 5.48 -3.38
N PHE A 62 15.11 5.09 -2.18
CA PHE A 62 16.37 5.53 -1.59
C PHE A 62 17.59 5.05 -2.40
N LEU A 63 17.59 3.80 -2.88
CA LEU A 63 18.68 3.26 -3.71
C LEU A 63 18.77 3.92 -5.09
N VAL A 64 17.62 4.22 -5.71
CA VAL A 64 17.52 4.95 -6.98
C VAL A 64 18.08 6.37 -6.85
N PHE A 65 17.90 7.00 -5.70
CA PHE A 65 18.53 8.29 -5.39
C PHE A 65 20.07 8.21 -5.38
N LEU A 66 20.64 7.08 -4.98
CA LEU A 66 22.10 6.85 -4.98
C LEU A 66 22.64 6.40 -6.35
N MET A 67 21.89 5.61 -7.11
CA MET A 67 22.33 5.00 -8.38
C MET A 67 21.22 5.08 -9.44
N PRO A 68 21.17 6.14 -10.26
CA PRO A 68 20.08 6.38 -11.22
C PRO A 68 20.09 5.44 -12.44
N MET A 69 21.15 4.63 -12.64
CA MET A 69 21.28 3.72 -13.78
C MET A 69 20.61 2.35 -13.59
N LEU A 70 20.18 1.99 -12.38
CA LEU A 70 19.45 0.75 -12.11
C LEU A 70 17.98 0.81 -12.55
N CYS A 71 17.59 1.92 -13.19
CA CYS A 71 16.23 2.41 -13.24
C CYS A 71 15.40 1.90 -14.42
N TYR A 72 14.09 2.00 -14.23
CA TYR A 72 13.02 1.60 -15.13
C TYR A 72 12.70 0.09 -15.15
N GLY A 73 13.67 -0.78 -15.37
CA GLY A 73 13.42 -2.23 -15.42
C GLY A 73 12.83 -2.80 -14.12
N LEU A 74 13.45 -2.46 -12.98
CA LEU A 74 12.98 -2.89 -11.66
C LEU A 74 11.65 -2.23 -11.26
N ALA A 75 11.42 -0.99 -11.69
CA ALA A 75 10.16 -0.29 -11.46
C ALA A 75 8.99 -0.92 -12.24
N ILE A 76 9.22 -1.34 -13.49
CA ILE A 76 8.21 -2.07 -14.28
C ILE A 76 7.87 -3.41 -13.62
N LEU A 77 8.89 -4.18 -13.21
CA LEU A 77 8.67 -5.48 -12.56
C LEU A 77 7.82 -5.35 -11.29
N ILE A 78 8.12 -4.36 -10.44
CA ILE A 78 7.34 -4.10 -9.23
C ILE A 78 5.91 -3.65 -9.58
N SER A 79 5.75 -2.82 -10.60
CA SER A 79 4.44 -2.33 -11.03
C SER A 79 3.54 -3.45 -11.56
N LEU A 80 4.11 -4.37 -12.36
CA LEU A 80 3.40 -5.55 -12.84
C LEU A 80 2.99 -6.47 -11.69
N PHE A 81 3.92 -6.75 -10.78
CA PHE A 81 3.64 -7.56 -9.61
C PHE A 81 2.51 -6.96 -8.76
N LEU A 82 2.59 -5.66 -8.45
CA LEU A 82 1.56 -4.96 -7.68
C LEU A 82 0.19 -4.98 -8.37
N SER A 83 0.16 -4.84 -9.69
CA SER A 83 -1.09 -4.88 -10.47
C SER A 83 -1.74 -6.26 -10.41
N CYS A 84 -0.96 -7.32 -10.64
CA CYS A 84 -1.43 -8.71 -10.51
C CYS A 84 -1.88 -9.02 -9.07
N TRP A 85 -1.09 -8.60 -8.08
CA TRP A 85 -1.40 -8.80 -6.67
C TRP A 85 -2.65 -8.04 -6.23
N PHE A 86 -2.86 -6.83 -6.76
CA PHE A 86 -4.07 -6.06 -6.52
C PHE A 86 -5.32 -6.78 -7.02
N ILE A 87 -5.28 -7.35 -8.24
CA ILE A 87 -6.39 -8.14 -8.79
C ILE A 87 -6.67 -9.36 -7.91
N ALA A 88 -5.62 -10.09 -7.50
CA ALA A 88 -5.76 -11.23 -6.61
C ALA A 88 -6.38 -10.84 -5.26
N GLY A 89 -5.95 -9.71 -4.67
CA GLY A 89 -6.51 -9.15 -3.45
C GLY A 89 -8.01 -8.88 -3.54
N ASN A 90 -8.47 -8.30 -4.64
CA ASN A 90 -9.90 -8.07 -4.88
C ASN A 90 -10.69 -9.39 -4.86
N VAL A 91 -10.20 -10.42 -5.55
CA VAL A 91 -10.85 -11.73 -5.56
C VAL A 91 -10.95 -12.32 -4.15
N TRP A 92 -9.89 -12.27 -3.36
CA TRP A 92 -9.87 -12.82 -2.01
C TRP A 92 -10.78 -12.04 -1.06
N VAL A 93 -10.71 -10.71 -1.06
CA VAL A 93 -11.53 -9.87 -0.16
C VAL A 93 -13.02 -9.98 -0.49
N PHE A 94 -13.40 -10.02 -1.78
CA PHE A 94 -14.81 -10.16 -2.14
C PHE A 94 -15.33 -11.58 -1.89
N LYS A 95 -14.50 -12.62 -2.10
CA LYS A 95 -14.86 -13.99 -1.74
C LYS A 95 -15.13 -14.13 -0.23
N ALA A 96 -14.35 -13.46 0.59
CA ALA A 96 -14.47 -13.47 2.04
C ALA A 96 -15.70 -12.75 2.60
N TYR A 97 -16.37 -11.92 1.80
CA TYR A 97 -17.47 -11.08 2.29
C TYR A 97 -18.62 -11.88 2.91
N THR A 98 -18.92 -13.07 2.37
CA THR A 98 -19.99 -13.94 2.90
C THR A 98 -19.63 -14.60 4.24
N HIS A 99 -18.34 -14.77 4.54
CA HIS A 99 -17.85 -15.48 5.73
C HIS A 99 -17.12 -14.55 6.72
N ARG A 100 -17.31 -13.24 6.57
CA ARG A 100 -16.60 -12.18 7.30
C ARG A 100 -16.77 -12.21 8.82
N ASP A 101 -17.84 -12.81 9.34
CA ASP A 101 -18.11 -12.88 10.79
C ASP A 101 -17.41 -14.05 11.47
N GLN A 102 -16.85 -15.00 10.71
CA GLN A 102 -16.20 -16.18 11.26
C GLN A 102 -14.73 -15.94 11.67
N CYS A 103 -14.16 -14.79 11.32
CA CYS A 103 -12.76 -14.45 11.58
C CYS A 103 -12.55 -12.99 12.01
N ASP A 104 -11.30 -12.68 12.37
CA ASP A 104 -10.88 -11.39 12.91
C ASP A 104 -11.19 -10.24 11.94
N LYS A 105 -12.18 -9.43 12.29
CA LYS A 105 -12.77 -8.39 11.43
C LYS A 105 -11.75 -7.34 11.01
N ASN A 106 -10.76 -7.08 11.86
CA ASN A 106 -9.74 -6.05 11.62
C ASN A 106 -8.90 -6.33 10.37
N ALA A 107 -8.49 -7.58 10.15
CA ALA A 107 -7.71 -7.95 8.97
C ALA A 107 -8.52 -7.76 7.68
N TYR A 108 -9.79 -8.19 7.71
CA TYR A 108 -10.71 -7.99 6.59
C TYR A 108 -10.89 -6.51 6.26
N TYR A 109 -11.21 -5.68 7.25
CA TYR A 109 -11.43 -4.26 7.04
C TYR A 109 -10.17 -3.55 6.53
N LEU A 110 -8.98 -3.90 7.03
CA LEU A 110 -7.74 -3.33 6.52
C LEU A 110 -7.50 -3.67 5.05
N ALA A 111 -7.71 -4.93 4.65
CA ALA A 111 -7.55 -5.34 3.27
C ALA A 111 -8.59 -4.63 2.36
N PHE A 112 -9.84 -4.55 2.82
CA PHE A 112 -10.92 -3.87 2.11
C PHE A 112 -10.67 -2.36 1.95
N TRP A 113 -10.27 -1.66 3.01
CA TRP A 113 -9.92 -0.24 2.96
C TRP A 113 -8.71 0.02 2.06
N THR A 114 -7.72 -0.87 2.08
CA THR A 114 -6.56 -0.77 1.17
C THR A 114 -6.98 -0.79 -0.29
N ILE A 115 -7.91 -1.68 -0.64
CA ILE A 115 -8.47 -1.78 -1.99
C ILE A 115 -9.21 -0.49 -2.36
N ILE A 116 -10.09 0.01 -1.49
CA ILE A 116 -10.83 1.26 -1.73
C ILE A 116 -9.87 2.44 -1.95
N LEU A 117 -8.86 2.59 -1.09
CA LEU A 117 -7.88 3.68 -1.20
C LEU A 117 -7.10 3.62 -2.51
N SER A 118 -6.74 2.43 -2.98
CA SER A 118 -6.07 2.28 -4.26
C SER A 118 -6.95 2.70 -5.45
N TYR A 119 -8.24 2.36 -5.44
CA TYR A 119 -9.18 2.83 -6.45
C TYR A 119 -9.37 4.35 -6.41
N ILE A 120 -9.48 4.94 -5.21
CA ILE A 120 -9.54 6.40 -5.05
C ILE A 120 -8.29 7.04 -5.64
N SER A 121 -7.09 6.50 -5.35
CA SER A 121 -5.84 7.05 -5.87
C SER A 121 -5.75 7.00 -7.41
N MET A 122 -6.36 5.98 -8.04
CA MET A 122 -6.38 5.85 -9.50
C MET A 122 -7.34 6.86 -10.15
N ILE A 123 -8.47 7.14 -9.50
CA ILE A 123 -9.48 8.09 -9.99
C ILE A 123 -9.05 9.54 -9.72
N LEU A 124 -8.42 9.80 -8.58
CA LEU A 124 -7.97 11.11 -8.16
C LEU A 124 -6.77 11.56 -8.99
N LYS A 125 -7.02 12.13 -10.17
CA LYS A 125 -5.99 12.83 -10.93
C LYS A 125 -5.62 14.12 -10.20
N PRO A 126 -4.33 14.45 -10.07
CA PRO A 126 -3.91 15.69 -9.44
C PRO A 126 -4.50 16.90 -10.19
N ALA A 127 -5.07 17.83 -9.43
CA ALA A 127 -5.75 19.03 -9.91
C ALA A 127 -4.87 19.97 -10.77
N SER A 128 -3.56 19.71 -10.86
CA SER A 128 -2.66 20.35 -11.82
C SER A 128 -3.06 20.13 -13.28
N ASN A 129 -3.80 19.05 -13.59
CA ASN A 129 -4.35 18.79 -14.93
C ASN A 129 -5.60 19.65 -15.26
N LEU A 130 -6.22 20.33 -14.29
CA LEU A 130 -7.34 21.24 -14.58
C LEU A 130 -6.87 22.65 -14.90
N ARG A 131 -5.72 23.08 -14.36
CA ARG A 131 -5.19 24.45 -14.55
C ARG A 131 -4.52 24.71 -15.90
N TYR A 132 -4.24 23.70 -16.72
CA TYR A 132 -3.71 23.90 -18.08
C TYR A 132 -4.82 23.94 -19.15
N LYS A 133 -6.06 23.67 -18.76
CA LYS A 133 -7.24 23.62 -19.66
C LYS A 133 -8.17 24.83 -19.53
N LEU A 134 -7.81 25.84 -18.74
CA LEU A 134 -8.47 27.14 -18.61
C LEU A 134 -7.50 28.22 -19.09
#